data_AF-Q7P4D2-F1
#
_entry.id   AF-Q7P4D2-F1
#
_cell.length_a   1.000
_cell.length_b   1.000
_cell.length_c   1.000
_cell.angle_alpha   90.00
_cell.angle_beta   90.00
_cell.angle_gamma   90.00
#
_symmetry.space_group_name_H-M   'P 1'
#
loop_
_entity.id
_entity.type
_entity.pdbx_description
1 polymer ?
#
loop_
_entity_poly.entity_id
_entity_poly.type
_entity_poly.pdbx_seq_one_letter_code
_entity_poly.pdbx_strand_id
1 'polypeptide(L)' 'MAKKSMIARDVKRAKLVDKYAEKRAELKKRIAAGDMEAMLALYNYKGASAVRK' A
#
# COMPACT_ATOMS: atom_id res chain seq x y z
N MET A 1 21.14 9.15 14.80
CA MET A 1 20.75 7.73 14.85
C MET A 1 19.24 7.63 14.72
N ALA A 2 18.73 6.88 13.75
CA ALA A 2 17.28 6.66 13.66
C ALA A 2 16.81 5.92 14.93
N LYS A 3 15.68 6.33 15.50
CA LYS A 3 15.12 5.65 16.67
C LYS A 3 14.87 4.18 16.31
N LYS A 4 15.14 3.23 17.21
CA LYS A 4 14.88 1.80 16.96
C LYS A 4 13.42 1.52 16.54
N SER A 5 12.48 2.30 17.10
CA SER A 5 11.07 2.28 16.73
C SER A 5 10.77 2.76 15.30
N MET A 6 11.66 3.59 14.73
CA MET A 6 11.57 4.08 13.36
C MET A 6 11.93 2.94 12.38
N ILE A 7 13.08 2.30 12.62
CA ILE A 7 13.57 1.15 11.84
C ILE A 7 12.54 0.02 11.85
N ALA A 8 12.00 -0.32 13.03
CA ALA A 8 10.98 -1.38 13.14
C ALA A 8 9.70 -1.07 12.36
N ARG A 9 9.30 0.21 12.28
CA ARG A 9 8.12 0.62 11.48
C ARG A 9 8.38 0.54 9.99
N ASP A 10 9.58 0.89 9.55
CA ASP A 10 9.96 0.82 8.14
C ASP A 10 10.08 -0.63 7.67
N VAL A 11 10.65 -1.52 8.48
CA VAL A 11 10.68 -2.97 8.20
C VAL A 11 9.28 -3.56 8.12
N LYS A 12 8.39 -3.23 9.07
CA LYS A 12 6.98 -3.68 9.02
C LYS A 12 6.28 -3.18 7.76
N ARG A 13 6.56 -1.96 7.33
CA ARG A 13 5.97 -1.38 6.14
C ARG A 13 6.49 -2.06 4.86
N ALA A 14 7.80 -2.28 4.74
CA ALA A 14 8.37 -2.97 3.58
C ALA A 14 7.66 -4.31 3.35
N LYS A 15 7.51 -5.11 4.42
CA LYS A 15 6.77 -6.39 4.38
C LYS A 15 5.31 -6.25 3.93
N LEU A 16 4.63 -5.18 4.37
CA LEU A 16 3.24 -4.92 3.95
C LEU A 16 3.17 -4.46 2.48
N VAL A 17 4.12 -3.66 2.03
CA VAL A 17 4.20 -3.22 0.63
C VAL A 17 4.41 -4.43 -0.27
N ASP A 18 5.34 -5.33 0.06
CA ASP A 18 5.63 -6.53 -0.71
C ASP A 18 4.41 -7.46 -0.75
N LYS A 19 3.77 -7.71 0.41
CA LYS A 19 2.60 -8.60 0.52
C LYS A 19 1.40 -8.15 -0.34
N TYR A 20 1.21 -6.85 -0.50
CA TYR A 20 0.03 -6.29 -1.17
C TYR A 20 0.37 -5.57 -2.48
N ALA A 21 1.61 -5.69 -2.97
CA ALA A 21 2.06 -5.07 -4.22
C ALA A 21 1.21 -5.52 -5.41
N GLU A 22 1.01 -6.83 -5.54
CA GLU A 22 0.22 -7.44 -6.61
C GLU A 22 -1.25 -7.02 -6.55
N LYS A 23 -1.89 -7.15 -5.38
CA LYS A 23 -3.29 -6.72 -5.17
C LYS A 23 -3.50 -5.24 -5.46
N ARG A 24 -2.53 -4.37 -5.13
CA ARG A 24 -2.61 -2.94 -5.47
C ARG A 24 -2.45 -2.69 -6.96
N ALA A 25 -1.65 -3.47 -7.67
CA ALA A 25 -1.54 -3.38 -9.13
C ALA A 25 -2.86 -3.78 -9.81
N GLU A 26 -3.51 -4.85 -9.32
CA GLU A 26 -4.83 -5.28 -9.79
C GLU A 26 -5.91 -4.22 -9.53
N LEU A 27 -5.97 -3.67 -8.32
CA LEU A 27 -6.92 -2.61 -7.98
C LEU A 27 -6.71 -1.36 -8.84
N LYS A 28 -5.46 -0.99 -9.13
CA LYS A 28 -5.16 0.13 -10.04
C LYS A 28 -5.64 -0.13 -11.47
N LYS A 29 -5.52 -1.36 -11.99
CA LYS A 29 -6.05 -1.74 -13.30
C LYS A 29 -7.58 -1.64 -13.33
N ARG A 30 -8.26 -2.08 -12.26
CA ARG A 30 -9.73 -1.95 -12.14
C ARG A 30 -10.18 -0.49 -12.07
N ILE A 31 -9.46 0.35 -11.33
CA ILE A 31 -9.72 1.80 -11.31
C ILE A 31 -9.59 2.40 -12.71
N ALA A 32 -8.58 2.00 -13.49
CA ALA A 32 -8.42 2.47 -14.87
C ALA A 32 -9.57 2.01 -15.79
N ALA A 33 -10.26 0.92 -15.45
CA ALA A 33 -11.45 0.44 -16.14
C ALA A 33 -12.75 1.15 -15.68
N GLY A 34 -12.67 2.13 -14.76
CA GLY A 34 -13.82 2.91 -14.28
C GLY A 34 -14.53 2.30 -13.06
N ASP A 35 -13.94 1.31 -12.40
CA ASP A 35 -14.55 0.61 -11.29
C ASP A 35 -14.42 1.38 -9.97
N MET A 36 -15.49 2.06 -9.56
CA MET A 36 -15.50 2.96 -8.38
C MET A 36 -15.34 2.21 -7.05
N GLU A 37 -15.76 0.94 -6.99
CA GLU A 37 -15.52 0.09 -5.81
C GLU A 37 -14.04 -0.22 -5.62
N ALA A 38 -13.29 -0.41 -6.72
CA ALA A 38 -11.86 -0.63 -6.66
C ALA A 38 -11.11 0.60 -6.12
N MET A 39 -11.65 1.80 -6.34
CA MET A 39 -11.11 3.05 -5.80
C MET A 39 -11.27 3.13 -4.28
N LEU A 40 -12.45 2.79 -3.76
CA LEU A 40 -12.73 2.70 -2.32
C LEU A 40 -11.90 1.60 -1.65
N ALA A 41 -11.79 0.44 -2.28
CA ALA A 41 -10.95 -0.64 -1.82
C ALA A 41 -9.49 -0.19 -1.70
N LEU A 42 -8.93 0.45 -2.73
CA LEU A 42 -7.55 0.96 -2.72
C LEU A 42 -7.31 1.99 -1.60
N TYR A 43 -8.30 2.84 -1.29
CA TYR A 43 -8.21 3.83 -0.21
C TYR A 43 -8.03 3.17 1.16
N ASN A 44 -8.74 2.08 1.42
CA ASN A 44 -8.63 1.31 2.67
C ASN A 44 -7.27 0.59 2.82
N TYR A 45 -6.52 0.38 1.73
CA TYR A 45 -5.19 -0.24 1.71
C TYR A 45 -4.00 0.76 1.87
N LYS A 46 -4.22 1.91 2.50
CA LYS A 46 -3.22 3.00 2.63
C LYS A 46 -1.86 2.57 3.24
N GLY A 47 -1.87 1.59 4.15
CA GLY A 47 -0.66 1.04 4.79
C GLY A 47 0.27 0.24 3.87
N ALA A 48 -0.25 -0.24 2.74
CA ALA A 48 0.50 -0.98 1.71
C ALA A 48 1.00 -0.09 0.56
N SER A 49 0.87 1.23 0.69
CA SER A 49 1.45 2.16 -0.29
C SER A 49 2.96 2.23 -0.16
N ALA A 50 3.66 1.97 -1.26
CA ALA A 50 5.11 2.18 -1.39
C ALA A 50 5.51 3.65 -1.13
N VAL A 51 4.64 4.60 -1.49
CA VAL A 51 4.86 6.04 -1.26
C VAL A 51 4.09 6.49 -0.02
N ARG A 52 4.78 7.13 0.94
CA ARG A 52 4.14 7.94 2.00
C ARG A 52 4.24 9.38 1.51
N LYS A 53 3.12 10.08 1.40
CA LYS A 53 3.10 11.54 1.53
C LYS A 53 2.95 11.87 3.01
#